data_AF-A0A8H4KC04-F1
#
_entry.id   AF-A0A8H4KC04-F1
#
_cell.length_a   1.000
_cell.length_b   1.000
_cell.length_c   1.000
_cell.angle_alpha   90.00
_cell.angle_beta   90.00
_cell.angle_gamma   90.00
#
_symmetry.space_group_name_H-M   'P 1'
#
loop_
_entity.id
_entity.type
_entity.pdbx_description
1 polymer ?
#
loop_
_entity_poly.entity_id
_entity_poly.type
_entity_poly.pdbx_seq_one_letter_code
_entity_poly.pdbx_strand_id
1 'polypeptide(L)'
;MTRPFVSNSSGQKVLDASAGPAVLCLGFGRPEVTEAITNQVNQLAYLYSGARFTCDATEELAVMLLQGQPGGLSKAIFVNSGCEATDAAIKLATQYWHERGALCVSGHDSRRALYRDWLPHNVSFVDPCFAYRLKGNNETDEAYVKRLADQLEAEILGPLSLRHRGYALTSLRESMQQSDLSTEMTLALTMVFCSMESISEATDSWYSHLVGAAAALACPYGPAATDPKYTVQSTFEGRWLLRNFAYHDVMMSVSMDCRPLIRGFYWSSKDGSLADPYFGFASRLLFQISETSILNAEFAERQEAADDDSASTYGELFAKYYAIEDDLQNWVCP
;
A
#
# COMPACT_ATOMS: atom_id res chain seq x y z
N MET A 1 -3.81 17.28 -27.20
CA MET A 1 -4.32 15.94 -27.52
C MET A 1 -3.29 14.92 -27.08
N THR A 2 -3.60 14.17 -26.02
CA THR A 2 -2.91 12.94 -25.62
C THR A 2 -2.83 12.01 -26.81
N ARG A 3 -1.63 11.52 -27.15
CA ARG A 3 -1.47 10.50 -28.20
C ARG A 3 -1.38 9.15 -27.49
N PRO A 4 -2.45 8.34 -27.42
CA PRO A 4 -2.40 7.03 -26.78
C PRO A 4 -1.81 5.96 -27.72
N PHE A 5 -1.14 6.35 -28.80
CA PHE A 5 -0.64 5.43 -29.81
C PHE A 5 0.88 5.44 -29.85
N VAL A 6 1.46 4.24 -29.92
CA VAL A 6 2.88 4.01 -30.22
C VAL A 6 3.05 3.40 -31.60
N SER A 7 4.19 3.64 -32.23
CA SER A 7 4.54 3.01 -33.51
C SER A 7 5.63 1.99 -33.27
N ASN A 8 5.44 0.78 -33.78
CA ASN A 8 6.50 -0.23 -33.79
C ASN A 8 7.49 0.02 -34.95
N SER A 9 8.51 -0.83 -35.07
CA SER A 9 9.54 -0.72 -36.10
C SER A 9 9.01 -0.89 -37.53
N SER A 10 7.86 -1.55 -37.73
CA SER A 10 7.20 -1.67 -39.03
C SER A 10 6.28 -0.50 -39.38
N GLY A 11 6.15 0.50 -38.49
CA GLY A 11 5.29 1.67 -38.68
C GLY A 11 3.82 1.43 -38.34
N GLN A 12 3.46 0.23 -37.88
CA GLN A 12 2.12 -0.06 -37.37
C GLN A 12 1.88 0.74 -36.09
N LYS A 13 0.73 1.43 -36.02
CA LYS A 13 0.28 2.12 -34.82
C LYS A 13 -0.45 1.14 -33.91
N VAL A 14 -0.08 1.13 -32.64
CA VAL A 14 -0.67 0.31 -31.59
C VAL A 14 -1.23 1.25 -30.54
N LEU A 15 -2.49 1.04 -30.15
CA LEU A 15 -3.10 1.74 -29.02
C LEU A 15 -2.51 1.19 -27.72
N ASP A 16 -1.88 2.05 -26.94
CA ASP A 16 -1.47 1.75 -25.57
C ASP A 16 -2.64 2.04 -24.63
N ALA A 17 -3.45 1.00 -24.40
CA ALA A 17 -4.61 1.05 -23.52
C ALA A 17 -4.25 0.92 -22.02
N SER A 18 -3.00 0.54 -21.70
CA SER A 18 -2.54 0.32 -20.33
C SER A 18 -1.71 1.48 -19.78
N ALA A 19 -1.41 2.49 -20.60
CA ALA A 19 -0.49 3.58 -20.28
C ALA A 19 0.90 3.04 -19.84
N GLY A 20 1.40 2.05 -20.59
CA GLY A 20 2.55 1.24 -20.20
C GLY A 20 2.21 0.37 -18.98
N PRO A 21 3.07 0.33 -17.93
CA PRO A 21 2.72 -0.27 -16.64
C PRO A 21 1.92 0.72 -15.76
N ALA A 22 0.86 1.34 -16.30
CA ALA A 22 0.03 2.35 -15.64
C ALA A 22 0.79 3.60 -15.11
N VAL A 23 1.82 4.05 -15.84
CA VAL A 23 2.62 5.23 -15.45
C VAL A 23 2.49 6.40 -16.42
N LEU A 24 2.00 6.17 -17.64
CA LEU A 24 1.96 7.18 -18.68
C LEU A 24 0.64 7.98 -18.70
N CYS A 25 0.24 8.53 -17.56
CA CYS A 25 -1.06 9.19 -17.39
C CYS A 25 -1.25 10.43 -18.30
N LEU A 26 -0.16 11.05 -18.77
CA LEU A 26 -0.19 12.23 -19.64
C LEU A 26 -0.08 11.91 -21.14
N GLY A 27 0.04 10.62 -21.49
CA GLY A 27 0.27 10.10 -22.85
C GLY A 27 1.66 10.40 -23.42
N PHE A 28 1.90 9.92 -24.65
CA PHE A 28 3.22 9.98 -25.26
C PHE A 28 3.59 11.36 -25.81
N GLY A 29 4.90 11.68 -25.73
CA GLY A 29 5.53 12.75 -26.51
C GLY A 29 5.09 14.17 -26.14
N ARG A 30 4.95 14.46 -24.84
CA ARG A 30 4.61 15.79 -24.31
C ARG A 30 5.80 16.74 -24.42
N PRO A 31 5.78 17.74 -25.34
CA PRO A 31 6.92 18.64 -25.51
C PRO A 31 7.22 19.43 -24.24
N GLU A 32 6.19 19.78 -23.46
CA GLU A 32 6.33 20.54 -22.22
C GLU A 32 7.16 19.78 -21.18
N VAL A 33 7.01 18.46 -21.10
CA VAL A 33 7.78 17.60 -20.20
C VAL A 33 9.22 17.50 -20.68
N THR A 34 9.44 17.32 -21.98
CA THR A 34 10.79 17.26 -22.56
C THR A 34 11.55 18.57 -22.36
N GLU A 35 10.87 19.71 -22.53
CA GLU A 35 11.44 21.03 -22.31
C GLU A 35 11.81 21.24 -20.84
N ALA A 36 10.91 20.90 -19.91
CA ALA A 36 11.18 21.00 -18.47
C ALA A 36 12.39 20.17 -18.03
N ILE A 37 12.48 18.90 -18.49
CA ILE A 37 13.62 18.03 -18.22
C ILE A 37 14.91 18.62 -18.79
N THR A 38 14.88 19.07 -20.04
CA THR A 38 16.05 19.63 -20.73
C THR A 38 16.56 20.89 -20.03
N ASN A 39 15.65 21.79 -19.64
CA ASN A 39 15.97 23.00 -18.90
C ASN A 39 16.60 22.68 -17.54
N GLN A 40 16.04 21.72 -16.79
CA GLN A 40 16.58 21.30 -15.51
C GLN A 40 17.97 20.68 -15.66
N VAL A 41 18.18 19.78 -16.63
CA VAL A 41 19.48 19.13 -16.86
C VAL A 41 20.55 20.16 -17.23
N ASN A 42 20.21 21.18 -18.02
CA ASN A 42 21.13 22.26 -18.39
C ASN A 42 21.49 23.19 -17.22
N GLN A 43 20.64 23.31 -16.21
CA GLN A 43 20.91 24.10 -15.01
C GLN A 43 21.63 23.29 -13.92
N LEU A 44 21.09 22.12 -13.59
CA LEU A 44 21.58 21.22 -12.55
C LEU A 44 21.07 19.80 -12.82
N ALA A 45 21.94 18.97 -13.40
CA ALA A 45 21.62 17.58 -13.74
C ALA A 45 21.53 16.64 -12.53
N TYR A 46 22.27 16.91 -11.45
CA TYR A 46 22.28 16.06 -10.26
C TYR A 46 22.68 16.84 -9.01
N LEU A 47 22.03 16.50 -7.89
CA LEU A 47 22.35 17.00 -6.56
C LEU A 47 22.21 15.86 -5.54
N TYR A 48 23.22 15.68 -4.69
CA TYR A 48 23.11 14.77 -3.55
C TYR A 48 22.43 15.47 -2.36
N SER A 49 21.17 15.12 -2.10
CA SER A 49 20.35 15.74 -1.05
C SER A 49 20.74 15.35 0.38
N GLY A 50 21.55 14.29 0.57
CA GLY A 50 21.96 13.82 1.90
C GLY A 50 22.93 14.76 2.64
N ALA A 51 23.54 15.73 1.95
CA ALA A 51 24.49 16.68 2.52
C ALA A 51 23.88 18.05 2.91
N ARG A 52 22.56 18.10 3.15
CA ARG A 52 21.77 19.33 3.46
C ARG A 52 21.62 20.32 2.29
N PHE A 53 21.82 19.85 1.06
CA PHE A 53 21.54 20.62 -0.14
C PHE A 53 20.17 20.23 -0.72
N THR A 54 19.52 21.16 -1.39
CA THR A 54 18.26 20.93 -2.13
C THR A 54 18.29 21.68 -3.47
N CYS A 55 17.26 21.48 -4.30
CA CYS A 55 17.03 22.25 -5.52
C CYS A 55 15.57 22.67 -5.63
N ASP A 56 15.33 23.77 -6.35
CA ASP A 56 14.01 24.40 -6.46
C ASP A 56 12.94 23.41 -6.93
N ALA A 57 13.25 22.58 -7.95
CA ALA A 57 12.33 21.56 -8.46
C ALA A 57 11.88 20.54 -7.40
N THR A 58 12.77 20.15 -6.48
CA THR A 58 12.45 19.18 -5.41
C THR A 58 11.58 19.85 -4.33
N GLU A 59 11.91 21.07 -3.94
CA GLU A 59 11.15 21.82 -2.93
C GLU A 59 9.75 22.20 -3.44
N GLU A 60 9.65 22.68 -4.69
CA GLU A 60 8.37 23.02 -5.33
C GLU A 60 7.45 21.80 -5.43
N LEU A 61 8.00 20.64 -5.80
CA LEU A 61 7.24 19.39 -5.84
C LEU A 61 6.78 18.97 -4.44
N ALA A 62 7.64 19.09 -3.41
CA ALA A 62 7.27 18.78 -2.03
C ALA A 62 6.15 19.69 -1.52
N VAL A 63 6.24 21.00 -1.80
CA VAL A 63 5.20 21.99 -1.45
C VAL A 63 3.88 21.65 -2.14
N MET A 64 3.92 21.34 -3.44
CA MET A 64 2.74 20.97 -4.21
C MET A 64 2.06 19.71 -3.64
N LEU A 65 2.84 18.67 -3.34
CA LEU A 65 2.30 17.41 -2.80
C LEU A 65 1.74 17.55 -1.38
N LEU A 66 2.34 18.41 -0.55
CA LEU A 66 1.95 18.62 0.85
C LEU A 66 0.92 19.75 1.03
N GLN A 67 0.52 20.40 -0.07
CA GLN A 67 -0.45 21.48 -0.03
C GLN A 67 -1.77 20.99 0.58
N GLY A 68 -2.22 21.66 1.64
CA GLY A 68 -3.45 21.28 2.35
C GLY A 68 -3.30 20.12 3.35
N GLN A 69 -2.08 19.63 3.59
CA GLN A 69 -1.78 18.53 4.55
C GLN A 69 -2.67 17.30 4.35
N PRO A 70 -2.68 16.68 3.15
CA PRO A 70 -3.50 15.51 2.88
C PRO A 70 -3.17 14.40 3.88
N GLY A 71 -4.19 13.89 4.58
CA GLY A 71 -3.99 12.86 5.61
C GLY A 71 -3.10 13.31 6.78
N GLY A 72 -2.93 14.61 7.01
CA GLY A 72 -2.03 15.14 8.05
C GLY A 72 -0.53 15.01 7.72
N LEU A 73 -0.19 14.67 6.47
CA LEU A 73 1.20 14.55 6.04
C LEU A 73 1.91 15.91 6.04
N SER A 74 3.17 15.91 6.49
CA SER A 74 3.97 17.12 6.67
C SER A 74 5.36 17.07 6.02
N LYS A 75 5.75 15.92 5.47
CA LYS A 75 7.07 15.67 4.86
C LYS A 75 6.94 14.72 3.67
N ALA A 76 7.77 14.93 2.65
CA ALA A 76 7.90 14.07 1.48
C ALA A 76 9.36 13.61 1.35
N ILE A 77 9.54 12.34 0.95
CA ILE A 77 10.85 11.77 0.63
C ILE A 77 10.75 11.26 -0.81
N PHE A 78 11.70 11.67 -1.65
CA PHE A 78 11.73 11.28 -3.06
C PHE A 78 12.68 10.12 -3.29
N VAL A 79 12.21 9.16 -4.09
CA VAL A 79 12.91 7.93 -4.50
C VAL A 79 12.62 7.66 -5.97
N ASN A 80 13.36 6.75 -6.60
CA ASN A 80 13.25 6.52 -8.04
C ASN A 80 12.17 5.50 -8.41
N SER A 81 11.71 4.68 -7.46
CA SER A 81 10.74 3.63 -7.73
C SER A 81 9.79 3.38 -6.56
N GLY A 82 8.66 2.72 -6.85
CA GLY A 82 7.71 2.29 -5.82
C GLY A 82 8.31 1.27 -4.84
N CYS A 83 9.21 0.40 -5.29
CA CYS A 83 9.89 -0.57 -4.41
C CYS A 83 10.76 0.14 -3.37
N GLU A 84 11.58 1.12 -3.81
CA GLU A 84 12.37 1.95 -2.89
C GLU A 84 11.49 2.72 -1.89
N ALA A 85 10.31 3.16 -2.32
CA ALA A 85 9.35 3.86 -1.45
C ALA A 85 8.84 2.93 -0.34
N THR A 86 8.47 1.69 -0.68
CA THR A 86 8.04 0.67 0.27
C THR A 86 9.14 0.33 1.27
N ASP A 87 10.36 0.09 0.81
CA ASP A 87 11.51 -0.19 1.68
C ASP A 87 11.80 0.97 2.63
N ALA A 88 11.76 2.21 2.12
CA ALA A 88 11.94 3.40 2.94
C ALA A 88 10.85 3.53 4.01
N ALA A 89 9.59 3.27 3.67
CA ALA A 89 8.47 3.31 4.60
C ALA A 89 8.63 2.28 5.74
N ILE A 90 9.00 1.03 5.41
CA ILE A 90 9.24 -0.03 6.40
C ILE A 90 10.41 0.33 7.33
N LYS A 91 11.50 0.86 6.77
CA LYS A 91 12.67 1.30 7.55
C LYS A 91 12.31 2.44 8.49
N LEU A 92 11.53 3.42 8.03
CA LEU A 92 11.08 4.53 8.86
C LEU A 92 10.14 4.07 9.98
N ALA A 93 9.18 3.19 9.69
CA ALA A 93 8.29 2.63 10.69
C ALA A 93 9.06 1.86 11.77
N THR A 94 10.01 1.02 11.35
CA THR A 94 10.89 0.27 12.26
C THR A 94 11.74 1.22 13.10
N GLN A 95 12.39 2.20 12.48
CA GLN A 95 13.21 3.18 13.19
C GLN A 95 12.40 3.98 14.19
N TYR A 96 11.17 4.39 13.83
CA TYR A 96 10.27 5.10 14.72
C TYR A 96 9.99 4.31 16.00
N TRP A 97 9.61 3.04 15.88
CA TRP A 97 9.34 2.19 17.04
C TRP A 97 10.60 1.85 17.83
N HIS A 98 11.73 1.64 17.15
CA HIS A 98 13.03 1.48 17.81
C HIS A 98 13.42 2.71 18.60
N GLU A 99 13.31 3.91 18.04
CA GLU A 99 13.61 5.13 18.80
C GLU A 99 12.62 5.29 19.94
N ARG A 100 11.32 5.06 19.77
CA ARG A 100 10.37 5.14 20.90
C ARG A 100 10.68 4.16 22.03
N GLY A 101 10.97 2.90 21.70
CA GLY A 101 11.30 1.86 22.68
C GLY A 101 12.70 2.02 23.29
N ALA A 102 13.71 2.34 22.49
CA ALA A 102 15.07 2.53 22.96
C ALA A 102 15.22 3.84 23.75
N LEU A 103 14.60 4.93 23.29
CA LEU A 103 14.68 6.21 23.99
C LEU A 103 13.95 6.17 25.34
N CYS A 104 12.84 5.42 25.45
CA CYS A 104 12.11 5.34 26.72
C CYS A 104 12.93 4.64 27.81
N VAL A 105 13.79 3.66 27.44
CA VAL A 105 14.70 2.97 28.37
C VAL A 105 16.12 3.55 28.40
N SER A 106 16.45 4.52 27.55
CA SER A 106 17.79 5.13 27.53
C SER A 106 17.98 6.17 28.64
N GLY A 107 19.22 6.31 29.11
CA GLY A 107 19.62 7.38 30.04
C GLY A 107 20.12 8.67 29.37
N HIS A 108 20.09 8.76 28.04
CA HIS A 108 20.72 9.87 27.30
C HIS A 108 19.76 11.06 27.14
N ASP A 109 19.78 12.00 28.10
CA ASP A 109 18.77 13.06 28.18
C ASP A 109 18.69 13.97 26.95
N SER A 110 19.82 14.29 26.32
CA SER A 110 19.85 15.13 25.09
C SER A 110 19.10 14.49 23.92
N ARG A 111 19.17 13.17 23.77
CA ARG A 111 18.40 12.42 22.77
C ARG A 111 16.93 12.32 23.14
N ARG A 112 16.62 12.19 24.43
CA ARG A 112 15.25 12.08 24.95
C ARG A 112 14.49 13.41 24.89
N ALA A 113 15.18 14.53 25.01
CA ALA A 113 14.57 15.87 25.06
C ALA A 113 13.67 16.15 23.84
N LEU A 114 14.07 15.70 22.65
CA LEU A 114 13.31 15.89 21.39
C LEU A 114 11.98 15.13 21.35
N TYR A 115 11.86 14.05 22.12
CA TYR A 115 10.72 13.13 22.09
C TYR A 115 9.94 13.13 23.40
N ARG A 116 10.28 14.02 24.35
CA ARG A 116 9.84 13.96 25.75
C ARG A 116 8.32 13.88 25.90
N ASP A 117 7.58 14.60 25.06
CA ASP A 117 6.11 14.62 25.07
C ASP A 117 5.47 13.34 24.51
N TRP A 118 6.23 12.51 23.81
CA TRP A 118 5.78 11.26 23.19
C TRP A 118 6.39 10.01 23.81
N LEU A 119 7.36 10.17 24.72
CA LEU A 119 7.94 9.07 25.47
C LEU A 119 6.90 8.55 26.46
N PRO A 120 6.68 7.23 26.50
CA PRO A 120 5.68 6.66 27.37
C PRO A 120 6.12 6.83 28.84
N HIS A 121 5.18 7.26 29.70
CA HIS A 121 5.42 7.55 31.11
C HIS A 121 5.45 6.30 32.01
N ASN A 122 5.34 5.11 31.43
CA ASN A 122 5.29 3.83 32.12
C ASN A 122 6.68 3.17 32.25
N VAL A 123 7.76 3.94 32.07
CA VAL A 123 9.14 3.45 32.26
C VAL A 123 9.74 4.10 33.50
N SER A 124 10.21 3.25 34.41
CA SER A 124 10.91 3.61 35.64
C SER A 124 12.36 3.10 35.60
N PHE A 125 13.21 3.70 36.41
CA PHE A 125 14.62 3.34 36.51
C PHE A 125 14.96 3.02 37.97
N VAL A 126 15.76 1.98 38.19
CA VAL A 126 16.39 1.68 39.48
C VAL A 126 17.85 2.16 39.48
N ASP A 127 18.46 2.23 40.65
CA ASP A 127 19.85 2.69 40.78
C ASP A 127 20.79 1.76 39.99
N PRO A 128 21.75 2.31 39.23
CA PRO A 128 22.76 1.50 38.57
C PRO A 128 23.75 0.91 39.58
N CYS A 129 24.35 -0.25 39.26
CA CYS A 129 25.35 -0.93 40.10
C CYS A 129 26.73 -0.22 40.13
N PHE A 130 26.76 1.08 40.40
CA PHE A 130 27.98 1.88 40.50
C PHE A 130 28.41 2.06 41.95
N ALA A 131 29.00 1.01 42.55
CA ALA A 131 29.42 1.03 43.94
C ALA A 131 30.33 2.23 44.27
N TYR A 132 31.22 2.62 43.36
CA TYR A 132 32.11 3.78 43.53
C TYR A 132 31.38 5.13 43.67
N ARG A 133 30.10 5.21 43.29
CA ARG A 133 29.31 6.46 43.26
C ARG A 133 28.09 6.43 44.18
N LEU A 134 27.48 5.26 44.34
CA LEU A 134 26.16 5.11 44.96
C LEU A 134 26.19 4.23 46.23
N LYS A 135 27.32 3.61 46.57
CA LYS A 135 27.50 2.89 47.84
C LYS A 135 27.74 3.89 48.96
N GLY A 136 27.03 3.74 50.07
CA GLY A 136 27.24 4.58 51.25
C GLY A 136 28.61 4.35 51.90
N ASN A 137 29.18 5.38 52.52
CA ASN A 137 30.52 5.31 53.13
C ASN A 137 30.66 4.21 54.21
N ASN A 138 29.56 3.80 54.84
CA ASN A 138 29.50 2.76 55.88
C ASN A 138 28.67 1.53 55.44
N GLU A 139 28.35 1.40 54.16
CA GLU A 139 27.62 0.26 53.61
C GLU A 139 28.61 -0.85 53.25
N THR A 140 28.31 -2.11 53.55
CA THR A 140 29.12 -3.24 53.03
C THR A 140 28.74 -3.55 51.59
N ASP A 141 29.56 -4.30 50.85
CA ASP A 141 29.20 -4.69 49.47
C ASP A 141 27.95 -5.57 49.43
N GLU A 142 27.78 -6.46 50.41
CA GLU A 142 26.60 -7.31 50.55
C GLU A 142 25.34 -6.50 50.83
N ALA A 143 25.44 -5.49 51.71
CA ALA A 143 24.33 -4.59 52.02
C ALA A 143 23.94 -3.75 50.79
N TYR A 144 24.93 -3.26 50.03
CA TYR A 144 24.72 -2.52 48.78
C TYR A 144 24.04 -3.36 47.71
N VAL A 145 24.54 -4.58 47.46
CA VAL A 145 23.94 -5.51 46.49
C VAL A 145 22.52 -5.88 46.90
N LYS A 146 22.31 -6.18 48.20
CA LYS A 146 20.98 -6.49 48.72
C LYS A 146 20.01 -5.32 48.54
N ARG A 147 20.43 -4.08 48.80
CA ARG A 147 19.59 -2.89 48.59
C ARG A 147 19.20 -2.73 47.12
N LEU A 148 20.13 -2.92 46.18
CA LEU A 148 19.82 -2.84 44.75
C LEU A 148 18.87 -3.96 44.30
N ALA A 149 19.06 -5.18 44.83
CA ALA A 149 18.16 -6.31 44.56
C ALA A 149 16.75 -6.04 45.12
N ASP A 150 16.66 -5.58 46.37
CA ASP A 150 15.39 -5.22 47.03
C ASP A 150 14.69 -4.07 46.25
N GLN A 151 15.44 -3.08 45.74
CA GLN A 151 14.91 -1.98 44.92
C GLN A 151 14.35 -2.48 43.59
N LEU A 152 15.08 -3.37 42.89
CA LEU A 152 14.63 -3.98 41.64
C LEU A 152 13.37 -4.83 41.86
N GLU A 153 13.35 -5.64 42.92
CA GLU A 153 12.23 -6.50 43.24
C GLU A 153 10.99 -5.67 43.64
N ALA A 154 11.16 -4.62 44.44
CA ALA A 154 10.09 -3.70 44.79
C ALA A 154 9.49 -2.99 43.56
N GLU A 155 10.31 -2.59 42.60
CA GLU A 155 9.85 -1.97 41.35
C GLU A 155 9.08 -2.97 40.46
N ILE A 156 9.57 -4.20 40.35
CA ILE A 156 8.91 -5.27 39.57
C ILE A 156 7.56 -5.66 40.20
N LEU A 157 7.50 -5.75 41.53
CA LEU A 157 6.31 -6.16 42.28
C LEU A 157 5.40 -4.97 42.67
N GLY A 158 5.78 -3.76 42.32
CA GLY A 158 5.04 -2.54 42.66
C GLY A 158 3.60 -2.57 42.13
N PRO A 159 2.61 -2.01 42.86
CA PRO A 159 1.21 -2.02 42.43
C PRO A 159 0.98 -1.37 41.06
N LEU A 160 1.77 -0.32 40.75
CA LEU A 160 1.73 0.36 39.46
C LEU A 160 2.33 -0.52 38.35
N SER A 161 3.46 -1.19 38.61
CA SER A 161 4.13 -2.10 37.67
C SER A 161 3.28 -3.33 37.34
N LEU A 162 2.67 -3.96 38.35
CA LEU A 162 1.71 -5.06 38.16
C LEU A 162 0.46 -4.59 37.41
N ARG A 163 -0.04 -3.38 37.69
CA ARG A 163 -1.16 -2.78 36.96
C ARG A 163 -0.79 -2.42 35.52
N HIS A 164 0.43 -1.95 35.25
CA HIS A 164 0.93 -1.67 33.91
C HIS A 164 1.21 -2.95 33.13
N ARG A 165 1.67 -4.03 33.77
CA ARG A 165 1.74 -5.38 33.15
C ARG A 165 0.35 -5.91 32.85
N GLY A 166 -0.58 -5.79 33.80
CA GLY A 166 -1.98 -6.13 33.59
C GLY A 166 -2.60 -5.33 32.44
N TYR A 167 -2.33 -4.01 32.39
CA TYR A 167 -2.79 -3.12 31.33
C TYR A 167 -2.09 -3.44 30.00
N ALA A 168 -0.78 -3.67 29.96
CA ALA A 168 -0.06 -4.04 28.75
C ALA A 168 -0.48 -5.41 28.22
N LEU A 169 -0.73 -6.40 29.08
CA LEU A 169 -1.29 -7.69 28.69
C LEU A 169 -2.76 -7.57 28.28
N THR A 170 -3.51 -6.67 28.90
CA THR A 170 -4.91 -6.38 28.53
C THR A 170 -5.00 -5.60 27.23
N SER A 171 -4.12 -4.63 26.98
CA SER A 171 -3.99 -3.86 25.74
C SER A 171 -3.33 -4.68 24.64
N LEU A 172 -2.44 -5.62 24.96
CA LEU A 172 -1.94 -6.62 24.00
C LEU A 172 -3.06 -7.60 23.66
N ARG A 173 -3.80 -8.09 24.65
CA ARG A 173 -4.99 -8.94 24.44
C ARG A 173 -6.06 -8.18 23.67
N GLU A 174 -6.35 -6.93 24.00
CA GLU A 174 -7.28 -6.05 23.29
C GLU A 174 -6.74 -5.71 21.91
N SER A 175 -5.46 -5.45 21.71
CA SER A 175 -4.88 -5.26 20.37
C SER A 175 -4.94 -6.54 19.54
N MET A 176 -4.79 -7.72 20.16
CA MET A 176 -4.94 -9.03 19.53
C MET A 176 -6.42 -9.43 19.34
N GLN A 177 -7.36 -8.92 20.14
CA GLN A 177 -8.79 -9.26 20.11
C GLN A 177 -9.65 -8.21 19.39
N GLN A 178 -9.24 -6.95 19.38
CA GLN A 178 -9.95 -5.81 18.80
C GLN A 178 -9.38 -5.39 17.45
N SER A 179 -8.19 -5.85 17.03
CA SER A 179 -7.58 -5.41 15.76
C SER A 179 -7.77 -3.91 15.58
N ASP A 180 -7.23 -3.09 16.50
CA ASP A 180 -7.28 -1.61 16.43
C ASP A 180 -6.41 -1.07 15.28
N LEU A 181 -6.30 -1.85 14.20
CA LEU A 181 -5.97 -1.39 12.88
C LEU A 181 -7.13 -0.48 12.49
N SER A 182 -6.84 0.81 12.35
CA SER A 182 -7.79 1.72 11.70
C SER A 182 -8.23 1.12 10.37
N THR A 183 -9.40 1.53 9.87
CA THR A 183 -9.87 1.06 8.56
C THR A 183 -8.79 1.27 7.50
N GLU A 184 -8.09 2.39 7.54
CA GLU A 184 -6.96 2.73 6.68
C GLU A 184 -5.77 1.77 6.87
N MET A 185 -5.42 1.40 8.11
CA MET A 185 -4.34 0.44 8.39
C MET A 185 -4.69 -0.97 7.91
N THR A 186 -5.94 -1.38 8.08
CA THR A 186 -6.42 -2.69 7.60
C THR A 186 -6.38 -2.73 6.08
N LEU A 187 -6.85 -1.67 5.42
CA LEU A 187 -6.77 -1.53 3.96
C LEU A 187 -5.32 -1.52 3.46
N ALA A 188 -4.42 -0.79 4.13
CA ALA A 188 -3.01 -0.74 3.78
C ALA A 188 -2.33 -2.12 3.93
N LEU A 189 -2.60 -2.84 5.03
CA LEU A 189 -2.09 -4.20 5.22
C LEU A 189 -2.66 -5.18 4.19
N THR A 190 -3.96 -5.10 3.91
CA THR A 190 -4.59 -5.89 2.85
C THR A 190 -3.93 -5.62 1.50
N MET A 191 -3.65 -4.36 1.14
CA MET A 191 -2.92 -4.05 -0.08
C MET A 191 -1.53 -4.66 -0.11
N VAL A 192 -0.76 -4.52 0.98
CA VAL A 192 0.61 -5.05 1.06
C VAL A 192 0.61 -6.56 0.86
N PHE A 193 -0.22 -7.30 1.61
CA PHE A 193 -0.30 -8.75 1.48
C PHE A 193 -0.74 -9.16 0.08
N CYS A 194 -1.68 -8.47 -0.51
CA CYS A 194 -2.16 -8.82 -1.84
C CYS A 194 -1.21 -8.48 -2.97
N SER A 195 -0.47 -7.37 -2.87
CA SER A 195 0.65 -7.11 -3.77
C SER A 195 1.72 -8.19 -3.64
N MET A 196 2.02 -8.63 -2.41
CA MET A 196 2.94 -9.75 -2.18
C MET A 196 2.44 -11.05 -2.81
N GLU A 197 1.15 -11.38 -2.67
CA GLU A 197 0.60 -12.61 -3.25
C GLU A 197 0.46 -12.55 -4.78
N SER A 198 0.27 -11.35 -5.34
CA SER A 198 0.32 -11.14 -6.79
C SER A 198 1.74 -11.37 -7.34
N ILE A 199 2.76 -10.98 -6.56
CA ILE A 199 4.18 -11.18 -6.91
C ILE A 199 4.60 -12.65 -6.70
N SER A 200 4.02 -13.35 -5.73
CA SER A 200 4.32 -14.75 -5.42
C SER A 200 3.58 -15.76 -6.30
N GLU A 201 2.72 -15.28 -7.21
CA GLU A 201 1.81 -16.09 -8.05
C GLU A 201 0.73 -16.87 -7.26
N ALA A 202 0.58 -16.64 -5.95
CA ALA A 202 -0.43 -17.28 -5.09
C ALA A 202 -1.80 -16.60 -5.21
N THR A 203 -2.33 -16.61 -6.44
CA THR A 203 -3.55 -15.89 -6.80
C THR A 203 -4.83 -16.45 -6.15
N ASP A 204 -4.80 -17.67 -5.63
CA ASP A 204 -5.93 -18.24 -4.87
C ASP A 204 -6.06 -17.64 -3.45
N SER A 205 -4.96 -17.18 -2.89
CA SER A 205 -4.84 -16.80 -1.49
C SER A 205 -5.27 -15.35 -1.22
N TRP A 206 -5.15 -14.46 -2.22
CA TRP A 206 -5.52 -13.05 -2.03
C TRP A 206 -7.02 -12.78 -1.94
N TYR A 207 -7.88 -13.64 -2.49
CA TYR A 207 -9.32 -13.49 -2.33
C TYR A 207 -9.71 -13.47 -0.85
N SER A 208 -9.03 -14.27 -0.03
CA SER A 208 -9.21 -14.29 1.43
C SER A 208 -8.87 -12.95 2.08
N HIS A 209 -7.85 -12.25 1.58
CA HIS A 209 -7.49 -10.90 2.06
C HIS A 209 -8.53 -9.85 1.66
N LEU A 210 -9.11 -9.93 0.46
CA LEU A 210 -10.21 -9.07 0.03
C LEU A 210 -11.47 -9.28 0.90
N VAL A 211 -11.79 -10.54 1.22
CA VAL A 211 -12.88 -10.90 2.15
C VAL A 211 -12.60 -10.33 3.54
N GLY A 212 -11.36 -10.38 4.01
CA GLY A 212 -10.94 -9.77 5.28
C GLY A 212 -11.13 -8.25 5.30
N ALA A 213 -10.72 -7.53 4.25
CA ALA A 213 -10.94 -6.09 4.15
C ALA A 213 -12.43 -5.72 4.05
N ALA A 214 -13.23 -6.54 3.37
CA ALA A 214 -14.68 -6.37 3.33
C ALA A 214 -15.31 -6.45 4.72
N ALA A 215 -14.91 -7.44 5.52
CA ALA A 215 -15.37 -7.58 6.88
C ALA A 215 -14.95 -6.39 7.76
N ALA A 216 -13.72 -5.88 7.57
CA ALA A 216 -13.23 -4.71 8.28
C ALA A 216 -13.99 -3.42 7.93
N LEU A 217 -14.34 -3.22 6.65
CA LEU A 217 -15.18 -2.11 6.19
C LEU A 217 -16.64 -2.23 6.63
N ALA A 218 -17.16 -3.46 6.76
CA ALA A 218 -18.51 -3.76 7.20
C ALA A 218 -18.71 -3.62 8.72
N CYS A 219 -17.62 -3.70 9.49
CA CYS A 219 -17.61 -3.80 10.96
C CYS A 219 -18.45 -2.74 11.69
N PRO A 220 -18.65 -1.49 11.20
CA PRO A 220 -19.55 -0.54 11.84
C PRO A 220 -21.06 -0.89 11.77
N TYR A 221 -21.47 -1.83 10.90
CA TYR A 221 -22.88 -2.05 10.54
C TYR A 221 -23.43 -3.45 10.92
N GLY A 222 -22.67 -4.26 11.68
CA GLY A 222 -23.07 -5.61 12.10
C GLY A 222 -22.82 -6.70 11.04
N PRO A 223 -23.14 -7.98 11.35
CA PRO A 223 -22.84 -9.10 10.46
C PRO A 223 -23.73 -9.04 9.22
N ALA A 224 -23.23 -8.44 8.15
CA ALA A 224 -23.93 -8.40 6.88
C ALA A 224 -23.80 -9.76 6.18
N ALA A 225 -24.91 -10.50 6.09
CA ALA A 225 -25.06 -11.73 5.31
C ALA A 225 -25.05 -11.47 3.78
N THR A 226 -24.22 -10.55 3.30
CA THR A 226 -24.11 -10.14 1.90
C THR A 226 -22.73 -10.44 1.37
N ASP A 227 -22.65 -10.75 0.08
CA ASP A 227 -21.38 -11.01 -0.60
C ASP A 227 -20.38 -9.85 -0.34
N PRO A 228 -19.18 -10.15 0.19
CA PRO A 228 -18.12 -9.19 0.49
C PRO A 228 -17.92 -8.11 -0.58
N LYS A 229 -18.12 -8.46 -1.85
CA LYS A 229 -18.00 -7.55 -2.99
C LYS A 229 -18.96 -6.36 -2.92
N TYR A 230 -20.19 -6.56 -2.45
CA TYR A 230 -21.19 -5.48 -2.36
C TYR A 230 -20.91 -4.54 -1.19
N THR A 231 -20.43 -5.08 -0.07
CA THR A 231 -20.11 -4.28 1.12
C THR A 231 -18.90 -3.38 0.87
N VAL A 232 -17.87 -3.89 0.20
CA VAL A 232 -16.68 -3.11 -0.18
C VAL A 232 -17.03 -2.01 -1.20
N GLN A 233 -18.01 -2.23 -2.08
CA GLN A 233 -18.47 -1.19 -3.02
C GLN A 233 -19.24 -0.03 -2.36
N SER A 234 -19.73 -0.21 -1.13
CA SER A 234 -20.55 0.79 -0.46
C SER A 234 -19.75 2.02 -0.03
N THR A 235 -18.47 1.86 0.31
CA THR A 235 -17.57 2.93 0.75
C THR A 235 -16.66 3.40 -0.38
N PHE A 236 -16.12 4.63 -0.26
CA PHE A 236 -15.17 5.15 -1.23
C PHE A 236 -13.88 4.34 -1.23
N GLU A 237 -13.35 4.10 -0.04
CA GLU A 237 -12.12 3.36 0.24
C GLU A 237 -12.22 1.91 -0.24
N GLY A 238 -13.38 1.28 -0.06
CA GLY A 238 -13.60 -0.07 -0.54
C GLY A 238 -13.72 -0.12 -2.07
N ARG A 239 -14.41 0.83 -2.72
CA ARG A 239 -14.40 0.93 -4.20
C ARG A 239 -12.99 1.11 -4.75
N TRP A 240 -12.17 1.94 -4.09
CA TRP A 240 -10.78 2.14 -4.46
C TRP A 240 -9.98 0.84 -4.32
N LEU A 241 -10.13 0.15 -3.18
CA LEU A 241 -9.48 -1.13 -2.91
C LEU A 241 -9.82 -2.17 -3.99
N LEU A 242 -11.11 -2.41 -4.23
CA LEU A 242 -11.58 -3.36 -5.26
C LEU A 242 -11.03 -3.05 -6.65
N ARG A 243 -10.90 -1.78 -7.02
CA ARG A 243 -10.34 -1.37 -8.31
C ARG A 243 -8.84 -1.61 -8.39
N ASN A 244 -8.10 -1.31 -7.33
CA ASN A 244 -6.67 -1.63 -7.26
C ASN A 244 -6.44 -3.15 -7.40
N PHE A 245 -7.26 -3.96 -6.73
CA PHE A 245 -7.25 -5.41 -6.85
C PHE A 245 -7.53 -5.92 -8.26
N ALA A 246 -8.64 -5.45 -8.82
CA ALA A 246 -9.04 -5.79 -10.16
C ALA A 246 -7.97 -5.42 -11.20
N TYR A 247 -7.23 -4.33 -11.01
CA TYR A 247 -6.12 -3.98 -11.87
C TYR A 247 -5.06 -5.08 -11.86
N HIS A 248 -4.59 -5.46 -10.66
CA HIS A 248 -3.55 -6.47 -10.52
C HIS A 248 -4.00 -7.86 -11.00
N ASP A 249 -5.24 -8.26 -10.71
CA ASP A 249 -5.84 -9.51 -11.19
C ASP A 249 -5.90 -9.55 -12.73
N VAL A 250 -6.33 -8.46 -13.38
CA VAL A 250 -6.38 -8.35 -14.84
C VAL A 250 -4.99 -8.31 -15.48
N MET A 251 -4.05 -7.58 -14.88
CA MET A 251 -2.68 -7.54 -15.41
C MET A 251 -1.98 -8.90 -15.27
N MET A 252 -2.26 -9.61 -14.17
CA MET A 252 -1.74 -10.96 -13.95
C MET A 252 -2.40 -11.97 -14.89
N SER A 253 -3.71 -11.86 -15.13
CA SER A 253 -4.43 -12.72 -16.05
C SER A 253 -3.89 -12.63 -17.48
N VAL A 254 -3.54 -11.41 -17.92
CA VAL A 254 -2.86 -11.18 -19.20
C VAL A 254 -1.43 -11.77 -19.19
N SER A 255 -0.69 -11.55 -18.11
CA SER A 255 0.73 -11.96 -18.03
C SER A 255 0.90 -13.48 -17.97
N MET A 256 -0.02 -14.17 -17.28
CA MET A 256 0.01 -15.62 -17.06
C MET A 256 -0.91 -16.38 -18.02
N ASP A 257 -1.54 -15.68 -18.97
CA ASP A 257 -2.53 -16.22 -19.91
C ASP A 257 -3.62 -17.07 -19.20
N CYS A 258 -4.13 -16.55 -18.09
CA CYS A 258 -5.12 -17.22 -17.26
C CYS A 258 -6.39 -16.37 -17.13
N ARG A 259 -7.45 -16.94 -16.54
CA ARG A 259 -8.68 -16.18 -16.27
C ARG A 259 -8.46 -15.24 -15.08
N PRO A 260 -8.93 -13.98 -15.16
CA PRO A 260 -9.04 -13.16 -13.97
C PRO A 260 -10.03 -13.81 -12.99
N LEU A 261 -9.73 -13.74 -11.70
CA LEU A 261 -10.54 -14.33 -10.64
C LEU A 261 -11.84 -13.56 -10.41
N ILE A 262 -11.81 -12.25 -10.68
CA ILE A 262 -12.99 -11.41 -10.62
C ILE A 262 -13.33 -10.95 -12.04
N ARG A 263 -14.61 -11.08 -12.41
CA ARG A 263 -15.17 -10.59 -13.67
C ARG A 263 -16.03 -9.35 -13.43
N GLY A 264 -15.92 -8.33 -14.28
CA GLY A 264 -16.98 -7.32 -14.47
C GLY A 264 -16.75 -5.90 -13.94
N PHE A 265 -17.86 -5.23 -13.60
CA PHE A 265 -18.11 -3.77 -13.61
C PHE A 265 -17.50 -2.92 -12.46
N TYR A 266 -16.51 -3.41 -11.71
CA TYR A 266 -15.88 -2.65 -10.61
C TYR A 266 -15.23 -1.32 -11.06
N TRP A 267 -14.92 -1.23 -12.35
CA TRP A 267 -14.44 -0.05 -13.05
C TRP A 267 -15.47 1.08 -13.21
N SER A 268 -16.76 0.75 -13.15
CA SER A 268 -17.85 1.69 -13.41
C SER A 268 -18.44 2.24 -12.12
N SER A 269 -18.75 3.53 -12.09
CA SER A 269 -19.66 4.12 -11.11
C SER A 269 -21.10 3.84 -11.54
N LYS A 270 -22.04 3.72 -10.59
CA LYS A 270 -23.46 3.47 -10.90
C LYS A 270 -24.12 4.60 -11.71
N ASP A 271 -23.53 5.79 -11.67
CA ASP A 271 -24.00 7.03 -12.31
C ASP A 271 -23.20 7.40 -13.56
N GLY A 272 -22.20 6.60 -13.94
CA GLY A 272 -21.34 6.89 -15.10
C GLY A 272 -20.43 8.11 -14.91
N SER A 273 -20.35 8.69 -13.71
CA SER A 273 -19.38 9.74 -13.39
C SER A 273 -17.97 9.18 -13.46
N LEU A 274 -17.00 9.99 -13.90
CA LEU A 274 -15.58 9.61 -13.94
C LEU A 274 -15.18 8.90 -12.63
N ALA A 275 -14.67 7.68 -12.73
CA ALA A 275 -14.09 7.03 -11.58
C ALA A 275 -12.88 7.86 -11.12
N ASP A 276 -12.70 7.95 -9.80
CA ASP A 276 -11.50 8.36 -9.05
C ASP A 276 -10.19 8.49 -9.88
N PRO A 277 -9.41 9.60 -9.75
CA PRO A 277 -8.30 9.93 -10.66
C PRO A 277 -7.19 8.86 -10.79
N TYR A 278 -7.13 7.88 -9.89
CA TYR A 278 -6.14 6.80 -9.95
C TYR A 278 -6.32 5.85 -11.14
N PHE A 279 -7.57 5.64 -11.59
CA PHE A 279 -7.91 4.78 -12.74
C PHE A 279 -8.87 5.45 -13.75
N GLY A 280 -9.23 6.71 -13.49
CA GLY A 280 -10.37 7.44 -14.07
C GLY A 280 -10.41 7.65 -15.57
N PHE A 281 -9.38 7.26 -16.32
CA PHE A 281 -9.35 7.37 -17.78
C PHE A 281 -9.30 6.02 -18.51
N ALA A 282 -8.95 4.91 -17.82
CA ALA A 282 -8.76 3.60 -18.44
C ALA A 282 -9.75 2.53 -17.94
N SER A 283 -10.72 2.90 -17.12
CA SER A 283 -11.64 1.95 -16.48
C SER A 283 -12.42 1.07 -17.50
N ARG A 284 -12.88 1.66 -18.61
CA ARG A 284 -13.50 0.92 -19.72
C ARG A 284 -12.50 0.03 -20.46
N LEU A 285 -11.26 0.50 -20.64
CA LEU A 285 -10.21 -0.29 -21.29
C LEU A 285 -9.81 -1.51 -20.44
N LEU A 286 -9.65 -1.33 -19.13
CA LEU A 286 -9.37 -2.42 -18.19
C LEU A 286 -10.50 -3.46 -18.15
N PHE A 287 -11.76 -3.01 -18.29
CA PHE A 287 -12.89 -3.92 -18.49
C PHE A 287 -12.74 -4.74 -19.79
N GLN A 288 -12.40 -4.10 -20.91
CA GLN A 288 -12.22 -4.82 -22.19
C GLN A 288 -11.03 -5.77 -22.15
N ILE A 289 -9.92 -5.41 -21.48
CA ILE A 289 -8.76 -6.30 -21.28
C ILE A 289 -9.18 -7.54 -20.48
N SER A 290 -9.93 -7.35 -19.39
CA SER A 290 -10.47 -8.46 -18.58
C SER A 290 -11.35 -9.41 -19.41
N GLU A 291 -12.31 -8.87 -20.18
CA GLU A 291 -13.18 -9.68 -21.04
C GLU A 291 -12.37 -10.38 -22.15
N THR A 292 -11.29 -9.76 -22.64
CA THR A 292 -10.37 -10.38 -23.61
C THR A 292 -9.62 -11.57 -23.00
N SER A 293 -9.07 -11.45 -21.79
CA SER A 293 -8.43 -12.57 -21.08
C SER A 293 -9.41 -13.74 -20.83
N ILE A 294 -10.66 -13.44 -20.47
CA ILE A 294 -11.71 -14.45 -20.30
C ILE A 294 -12.00 -15.13 -21.63
N LEU A 295 -12.14 -14.35 -22.71
CA LEU A 295 -12.40 -14.87 -24.04
C LEU A 295 -11.29 -15.80 -24.51
N ASN A 296 -10.02 -15.42 -24.31
CA ASN A 296 -8.86 -16.29 -24.60
C ASN A 296 -8.95 -17.63 -23.87
N ALA A 297 -9.24 -17.61 -22.56
CA ALA A 297 -9.37 -18.84 -21.79
C ALA A 297 -10.60 -19.68 -22.20
N GLU A 298 -11.73 -19.06 -22.58
CA GLU A 298 -12.90 -19.74 -23.15
C GLU A 298 -12.57 -20.42 -24.49
N PHE A 299 -11.73 -19.80 -25.33
CA PHE A 299 -11.24 -20.41 -26.56
C PHE A 299 -10.31 -21.61 -26.27
N ALA A 300 -9.36 -21.46 -25.35
CA ALA A 300 -8.42 -22.52 -24.98
C ALA A 300 -9.14 -23.76 -24.42
N GLU A 301 -10.07 -23.58 -23.48
CA GLU A 301 -10.87 -24.68 -22.91
C GLU A 301 -11.72 -25.41 -23.97
N ARG A 302 -12.30 -24.67 -24.92
CA ARG A 302 -13.08 -25.29 -26.01
C ARG A 302 -12.18 -26.02 -27.02
N GLN A 303 -10.96 -25.56 -27.21
CA GLN A 303 -9.97 -26.21 -28.06
C GLN A 303 -9.47 -27.53 -27.43
N GLU A 304 -9.35 -27.58 -26.10
CA GLU A 304 -9.02 -28.81 -25.37
C GLU A 304 -10.20 -29.80 -25.29
N ALA A 305 -11.44 -29.30 -25.27
CA ALA A 305 -12.65 -30.12 -25.17
C ALA A 305 -13.17 -30.66 -26.53
N ALA A 306 -12.66 -30.15 -27.66
CA ALA A 306 -13.13 -30.51 -28.99
C ALA A 306 -12.35 -31.70 -29.57
N ASP A 307 -12.99 -32.87 -29.62
CA ASP A 307 -12.53 -34.05 -30.38
C ASP A 307 -13.09 -34.07 -31.83
N ASP A 308 -13.91 -33.09 -32.23
CA ASP A 308 -14.39 -32.98 -33.62
C ASP A 308 -14.82 -31.56 -34.00
N ASP A 309 -14.45 -31.17 -35.22
CA ASP A 309 -14.47 -29.82 -35.78
C ASP A 309 -15.89 -29.44 -36.24
N SER A 310 -16.67 -28.80 -35.37
CA SER A 310 -17.95 -28.20 -35.76
C SER A 310 -17.99 -26.69 -35.52
N ALA A 311 -18.02 -25.94 -36.62
CA ALA A 311 -18.06 -24.47 -36.67
C ALA A 311 -19.24 -23.82 -35.90
N SER A 312 -20.26 -24.58 -35.50
CA SER A 312 -21.36 -24.06 -34.66
C SER A 312 -20.95 -23.82 -33.21
N THR A 313 -19.84 -24.44 -32.76
CA THR A 313 -19.41 -24.46 -31.35
C THR A 313 -18.70 -23.17 -30.93
N TYR A 314 -18.21 -22.35 -31.87
CA TYR A 314 -17.49 -21.10 -31.58
C TYR A 314 -18.31 -19.83 -31.85
N GLY A 315 -19.54 -19.95 -32.36
CA GLY A 315 -20.35 -18.80 -32.79
C GLY A 315 -20.56 -17.74 -31.71
N GLU A 316 -20.80 -18.16 -30.46
CA GLU A 316 -20.94 -17.25 -29.32
C GLU A 316 -19.64 -16.54 -28.94
N LEU A 317 -18.49 -17.22 -29.07
CA LEU A 317 -17.18 -16.65 -28.76
C LEU A 317 -16.78 -15.62 -29.81
N PHE A 318 -17.01 -15.90 -31.10
CA PHE A 318 -16.78 -14.94 -32.17
C PHE A 318 -17.71 -13.72 -32.05
N ALA A 319 -18.96 -13.89 -31.63
CA ALA A 319 -19.85 -12.76 -31.37
C ALA A 319 -19.31 -11.84 -30.25
N LYS A 320 -18.78 -12.42 -29.16
CA LYS A 320 -18.12 -11.64 -28.10
C LYS A 320 -16.84 -10.95 -28.60
N TYR A 321 -16.02 -11.65 -29.38
CA TYR A 321 -14.81 -11.10 -30.00
C TYR A 321 -15.12 -9.83 -30.80
N TYR A 322 -16.06 -9.91 -31.74
CA TYR A 322 -16.40 -8.78 -32.60
C TYR A 322 -17.02 -7.62 -31.82
N ALA A 323 -17.76 -7.90 -30.74
CA ALA A 323 -18.29 -6.84 -29.88
C ALA A 323 -17.19 -6.08 -29.11
N ILE A 324 -16.19 -6.80 -28.58
CA ILE A 324 -15.03 -6.18 -27.92
C ILE A 324 -14.20 -5.38 -28.93
N GLU A 325 -13.99 -5.93 -30.14
CA GLU A 325 -13.25 -5.27 -31.20
C GLU A 325 -13.93 -3.96 -31.64
N ASP A 326 -15.24 -4.00 -31.91
CA ASP A 326 -16.02 -2.81 -32.28
C ASP A 326 -15.98 -1.73 -31.18
N ASP A 327 -16.13 -2.14 -29.92
CA ASP A 327 -16.02 -1.23 -28.78
C ASP A 327 -14.63 -0.57 -28.68
N LEU A 328 -13.55 -1.31 -28.94
CA LEU A 328 -12.18 -0.80 -28.89
C LEU A 328 -11.88 0.13 -30.08
N GLN A 329 -12.36 -0.20 -31.27
CA GLN A 329 -12.20 0.64 -32.47
C GLN A 329 -12.94 1.98 -32.34
N ASN A 330 -14.11 1.95 -31.70
CA ASN A 330 -14.94 3.13 -31.49
C ASN A 330 -14.67 3.84 -30.15
N TRP A 331 -13.73 3.35 -29.34
CA TRP A 331 -13.46 3.94 -28.03
C TRP A 331 -12.86 5.33 -28.14
N VAL A 332 -13.49 6.29 -27.45
CA VAL A 332 -13.01 7.67 -27.33
C VAL A 332 -12.77 7.95 -25.85
N CYS A 333 -11.58 8.48 -25.54
CA CYS A 333 -11.25 8.92 -24.18
C CYS A 333 -12.23 10.04 -23.74
N PRO A 334 -12.95 9.89 -22.61
CA PRO A 334 -13.92 10.86 -22.13
C PRO A 334 -13.37 12.27 -21.86
#